data_AF-A0A0P0WT25-F1
#
_entry.id   AF-A0A0P0WT25-F1
#
_cell.length_a   1.000
_cell.length_b   1.000
_cell.length_c   1.000
_cell.angle_alpha   90.00
_cell.angle_beta   90.00
_cell.angle_gamma   90.00
#
_symmetry.space_group_name_H-M   'P 1'
#
loop_
_entity.id
_entity.type
_entity.pdbx_description
1 polymer ?
#
loop_
_entity_poly.entity_id
_entity_poly.type
_entity_poly.pdbx_seq_one_letter_code
_entity_poly.pdbx_strand_id
1 'polypeptide(L)'
;MAVVEAAGGRRGVAAGERRKAKAKEAAVGAMARALFYPTLLYNVVRSKVQAEFRWWDEVDQFILLGAVPFRRDVPRLQKLGVYGVITLNEPFETLVPSSMYQASC
;
A
#
# COMPACT_ATOMS: atom_id res chain seq x y z
N MET A 1 35.85 -25.52 36.35
CA MET A 1 35.12 -25.88 35.10
C MET A 1 33.66 -25.48 35.19
N ALA A 2 33.32 -24.19 35.35
CA ALA A 2 31.92 -23.74 35.46
C ALA A 2 31.75 -22.25 35.11
N VAL A 3 32.11 -21.82 33.88
CA VAL A 3 31.78 -20.45 33.38
C VAL A 3 31.35 -20.44 31.89
N VAL A 4 31.14 -21.60 31.25
CA VAL A 4 30.87 -21.64 29.79
C VAL A 4 29.37 -21.66 29.43
N GLU A 5 28.46 -22.02 30.33
CA GLU A 5 27.02 -22.15 30.00
C GLU A 5 26.23 -20.81 29.94
N ALA A 6 26.68 -19.74 30.60
CA ALA A 6 25.88 -18.52 30.73
C ALA A 6 25.83 -17.62 29.47
N ALA A 7 26.67 -17.88 28.46
CA ALA A 7 26.74 -17.09 27.23
C ALA A 7 25.85 -17.66 26.10
N GLY A 8 25.64 -18.98 26.05
CA GLY A 8 24.82 -19.65 25.04
C GLY A 8 23.33 -19.35 25.20
N GLY A 9 22.82 -19.37 26.44
CA GLY A 9 21.42 -19.12 26.75
C GLY A 9 20.95 -17.71 26.32
N ARG A 10 21.76 -16.67 26.55
CA ARG A 10 21.41 -15.28 26.19
C ARG A 10 21.30 -15.07 24.67
N ARG A 11 22.13 -15.73 23.85
CA ARG A 11 22.01 -15.66 22.38
C ARG A 11 20.77 -16.38 21.88
N GLY A 12 20.42 -17.52 22.47
CA GLY A 12 19.22 -18.28 22.12
C GLY A 12 17.94 -17.50 22.40
N VAL A 13 17.85 -16.85 23.57
CA VAL A 13 16.71 -15.99 23.93
C VAL A 13 16.59 -14.81 22.97
N ALA A 14 17.69 -14.08 22.71
CA ALA A 14 17.68 -12.94 21.80
C ALA A 14 17.29 -13.33 20.35
N ALA A 15 17.73 -14.50 19.87
CA ALA A 15 17.34 -15.01 18.56
C ALA A 15 15.85 -15.40 18.53
N GLY A 16 15.33 -16.00 19.60
CA GLY A 16 13.91 -16.30 19.75
C GLY A 16 13.04 -15.05 19.77
N GLU A 17 13.45 -14.02 20.51
CA GLU A 17 12.75 -12.72 20.55
C GLU A 17 12.73 -12.04 19.19
N ARG A 18 13.86 -12.01 18.47
CA ARG A 18 13.92 -11.47 17.10
C ARG A 18 12.99 -12.21 16.14
N ARG A 19 12.89 -13.54 16.24
CA ARG A 19 11.96 -14.35 15.43
C ARG A 19 10.50 -14.03 15.78
N LYS A 20 10.17 -13.92 17.06
CA LYS A 20 8.82 -13.53 17.51
C LYS A 20 8.46 -12.13 17.02
N ALA A 21 9.38 -11.16 17.07
CA ALA A 21 9.17 -9.81 16.56
C ALA A 21 8.87 -9.81 15.05
N LYS A 22 9.70 -10.48 14.24
CA LYS A 22 9.45 -10.62 12.79
C LYS A 22 8.12 -11.31 12.48
N ALA A 23 7.75 -12.34 13.25
CA ALA A 23 6.47 -13.01 13.08
C ALA A 23 5.27 -12.08 13.39
N LYS A 24 5.39 -11.24 14.43
CA LYS A 24 4.38 -10.22 14.75
C LYS A 24 4.27 -9.17 13.65
N GLU A 25 5.40 -8.65 13.15
CA GLU A 25 5.43 -7.69 12.04
C GLU A 25 4.77 -8.26 10.78
N ALA A 26 5.09 -9.51 10.43
CA ALA A 26 4.46 -10.20 9.30
C ALA A 26 2.95 -10.38 9.51
N ALA A 27 2.51 -10.74 10.72
CA ALA A 27 1.08 -10.88 11.03
C ALA A 27 0.34 -9.54 10.95
N VAL A 28 0.93 -8.46 11.48
CA VAL A 28 0.37 -7.10 11.38
C VAL A 28 0.28 -6.67 9.91
N GLY A 29 1.32 -6.89 9.11
CA GLY A 29 1.32 -6.59 7.68
C GLY A 29 0.27 -7.40 6.91
N ALA A 30 0.06 -8.67 7.25
CA ALA A 30 -0.99 -9.50 6.66
C ALA A 30 -2.40 -8.98 7.04
N MET A 31 -2.60 -8.60 8.29
CA MET A 31 -3.87 -8.04 8.76
C MET A 31 -4.18 -6.70 8.09
N ALA A 32 -3.19 -5.81 7.97
CA ALA A 32 -3.35 -4.52 7.28
C ALA A 32 -3.81 -4.72 5.83
N ARG A 33 -3.18 -5.66 5.12
CA ARG A 33 -3.60 -6.04 3.75
C ARG A 33 -5.01 -6.60 3.70
N ALA A 34 -5.38 -7.44 4.66
CA ALA A 34 -6.73 -8.02 4.71
C ALA A 34 -7.80 -6.95 4.96
N LEU A 35 -7.54 -5.99 5.86
CA LEU A 35 -8.46 -4.90 6.19
C LEU A 35 -8.51 -3.78 5.13
N PHE A 36 -7.48 -3.67 4.29
CA PHE A 36 -7.46 -2.73 3.17
C PHE A 36 -8.59 -2.99 2.17
N TYR A 37 -8.81 -4.25 1.77
CA TYR A 37 -9.79 -4.58 0.72
C TYR A 37 -11.25 -4.27 1.09
N PRO A 38 -11.76 -4.59 2.29
CA PRO A 38 -13.11 -4.20 2.70
C PRO A 38 -13.30 -2.68 2.69
N THR A 39 -12.31 -1.94 3.18
CA THR A 39 -12.35 -0.46 3.23
C THR A 39 -12.32 0.13 1.82
N LEU A 40 -11.47 -0.40 0.94
CA LEU A 40 -11.42 -0.01 -0.45
C LEU A 40 -12.74 -0.31 -1.18
N LEU A 41 -13.30 -1.50 -0.99
CA LEU A 41 -14.57 -1.89 -1.60
C LEU A 41 -15.68 -0.94 -1.18
N TYR A 42 -15.73 -0.61 0.11
CA TYR A 42 -16.66 0.37 0.63
C TYR A 42 -16.51 1.74 -0.05
N ASN A 43 -15.27 2.23 -0.20
CA ASN A 43 -14.98 3.48 -0.88
C ASN A 43 -15.42 3.45 -2.36
N VAL A 44 -15.15 2.36 -3.07
CA VAL A 44 -15.56 2.20 -4.48
C VAL A 44 -17.08 2.22 -4.63
N VAL A 45 -17.79 1.49 -3.76
CA VAL A 45 -19.27 1.47 -3.78
C VAL A 45 -19.80 2.86 -3.47
N ARG A 46 -19.27 3.53 -2.44
CA ARG A 46 -19.69 4.88 -2.05
C ARG A 46 -19.51 5.88 -3.18
N SER A 47 -18.35 5.88 -3.85
CA SER A 47 -18.09 6.78 -4.99
C SER A 47 -19.01 6.53 -6.19
N LYS A 48 -19.48 5.29 -6.39
CA LYS A 48 -20.46 5.00 -7.43
C LYS A 48 -21.89 5.41 -7.06
N VAL A 49 -22.25 5.34 -5.79
CA VAL A 49 -23.60 5.63 -5.31
C VAL A 49 -23.81 7.13 -5.12
N GLN A 50 -22.79 7.84 -4.66
CA GLN A 50 -22.86 9.27 -4.37
C GLN A 50 -22.12 10.06 -5.45
N ALA A 51 -22.86 10.80 -6.27
CA ALA A 51 -22.29 11.63 -7.33
C ALA A 51 -21.36 12.73 -6.80
N GLU A 52 -21.59 13.23 -5.58
CA GLU A 52 -20.68 14.16 -4.89
C GLU A 52 -19.29 13.55 -4.63
N PHE A 53 -19.17 12.23 -4.49
CA PHE A 53 -17.90 11.57 -4.21
C PHE A 53 -17.18 11.23 -5.52
N ARG A 54 -16.67 12.27 -6.17
CA ARG A 54 -15.82 12.14 -7.36
C ARG A 54 -14.53 11.44 -6.95
N TRP A 55 -14.18 10.37 -7.66
CA TRP A 55 -12.95 9.61 -7.38
C TRP A 55 -11.68 10.42 -7.69
N TRP A 56 -11.81 11.40 -8.59
CA TRP A 56 -10.77 12.31 -9.05
C TRP A 56 -11.33 13.73 -9.10
N ASP A 57 -10.56 14.69 -8.59
CA ASP A 57 -10.82 16.12 -8.68
C ASP A 57 -9.56 16.86 -9.15
N GLU A 58 -9.76 17.83 -10.03
CA GLU A 58 -8.71 18.76 -10.49
C GLU A 58 -8.51 19.82 -9.41
N VAL A 59 -7.33 19.81 -8.78
CA VAL A 59 -6.97 20.79 -7.74
C VAL A 59 -6.13 21.93 -8.32
N ASP A 60 -5.43 21.67 -9.42
CA ASP A 60 -4.64 22.65 -10.17
C ASP A 60 -4.59 22.23 -11.65
N GLN A 61 -4.13 23.13 -12.53
CA GLN A 61 -4.08 22.93 -13.98
C GLN A 61 -3.36 21.64 -14.40
N PHE A 62 -2.39 21.18 -13.61
CA PHE A 62 -1.59 19.98 -13.88
C PHE A 62 -1.69 18.91 -12.79
N ILE A 63 -2.58 19.07 -11.82
CA ILE A 63 -2.67 18.19 -10.65
C ILE A 63 -4.08 17.65 -10.49
N LEU A 64 -4.20 16.33 -10.68
CA LEU A 64 -5.38 15.55 -10.29
C LEU A 64 -5.13 14.98 -8.90
N LEU A 65 -6.05 15.26 -7.97
CA LEU A 65 -6.11 14.59 -6.68
C LEU A 65 -7.19 13.52 -6.72
N GLY A 66 -6.94 12.39 -6.07
CA GLY A 66 -7.96 11.36 -5.93
C GLY A 66 -7.52 10.20 -5.07
N ALA A 67 -8.32 9.15 -5.10
CA ALA A 67 -8.06 7.93 -4.34
C ALA A 67 -7.16 6.95 -5.12
N VAL A 68 -6.97 5.74 -4.58
CA VAL A 68 -6.15 4.70 -5.20
C VAL A 68 -6.60 4.46 -6.66
N PRO A 69 -5.68 4.52 -7.64
CA PRO A 69 -6.05 4.28 -9.04
C PRO A 69 -6.31 2.80 -9.30
N PHE A 70 -7.31 2.51 -10.15
CA PHE A 70 -7.51 1.17 -10.68
C PHE A 70 -6.85 1.03 -12.05
N ARG A 71 -6.45 -0.20 -12.41
CA ARG A 71 -5.90 -0.50 -13.75
C ARG A 71 -6.80 -0.04 -14.90
N ARG A 72 -8.12 -0.03 -14.68
CA ARG A 72 -9.11 0.43 -15.66
C ARG A 72 -9.10 1.95 -15.84
N ASP A 73 -8.66 2.70 -14.84
CA ASP A 73 -8.64 4.17 -14.88
C ASP A 73 -7.37 4.69 -15.55
N VAL A 74 -6.28 3.92 -15.56
CA VAL A 74 -4.98 4.36 -16.11
C VAL A 74 -5.09 4.88 -17.55
N PRO A 75 -5.74 4.18 -18.49
CA PRO A 75 -5.87 4.71 -19.86
C PRO A 75 -6.70 5.99 -19.93
N ARG A 76 -7.66 6.18 -19.02
CA ARG A 76 -8.44 7.41 -18.93
C ARG A 76 -7.58 8.55 -18.38
N LEU A 77 -6.80 8.30 -17.34
CA LEU A 77 -5.87 9.27 -16.75
C LEU A 77 -4.79 9.68 -17.76
N GLN A 78 -4.23 8.73 -18.53
CA GLN A 78 -3.29 9.04 -19.60
C GLN A 78 -3.90 9.93 -20.69
N LYS A 79 -5.16 9.68 -21.09
CA LYS A 79 -5.88 10.56 -22.03
C LYS A 79 -6.13 11.97 -21.47
N LEU A 80 -6.19 12.10 -20.15
CA LEU A 80 -6.26 13.39 -19.46
C LEU A 80 -4.88 14.05 -19.31
N GLY A 81 -3.80 13.44 -19.82
CA GLY A 81 -2.45 13.99 -19.75
C GLY A 81 -1.68 13.62 -18.48
N VAL A 82 -2.14 12.63 -17.71
CA VAL A 82 -1.41 12.14 -16.53
C VAL A 82 -0.26 11.22 -16.97
N TYR A 83 0.98 11.69 -16.80
CA TYR A 83 2.22 10.96 -17.12
C TYR A 83 2.95 10.40 -15.89
N GLY A 84 2.51 10.76 -14.69
CA GLY A 84 3.12 10.34 -13.44
C GLY A 84 2.10 10.35 -12.30
N VAL A 85 2.29 9.46 -11.34
CA VAL A 85 1.44 9.36 -10.14
C VAL A 85 2.34 9.36 -8.91
N ILE A 86 2.02 10.23 -7.97
CA ILE A 86 2.63 10.25 -6.65
C ILE A 86 1.62 9.60 -5.69
N THR A 87 2.03 8.52 -5.02
CA THR A 87 1.19 7.82 -4.05
C THR A 87 1.72 8.05 -2.64
N LEU A 88 0.82 8.36 -1.71
CA LEU A 88 1.11 8.38 -0.26
C LEU A 88 0.72 7.06 0.40
N ASN A 89 0.25 6.09 -0.39
CA ASN A 89 -0.17 4.79 0.09
C ASN A 89 1.02 3.86 0.29
N GLU A 90 0.84 2.86 1.14
CA GLU A 90 1.83 1.83 1.36
C GLU A 90 2.01 0.93 0.12
N PRO A 91 3.16 0.25 -0.05
CA PRO A 91 3.41 -0.60 -1.21
C PRO A 91 2.36 -1.69 -1.45
N PHE A 92 1.71 -2.18 -0.39
CA PHE A 92 0.67 -3.20 -0.50
C PHE A 92 -0.70 -2.66 -0.93
N GLU A 93 -0.88 -1.34 -0.89
CA GLU A 93 -2.10 -0.64 -1.33
C GLU A 93 -1.98 -0.16 -2.78
N THR A 94 -0.79 -0.25 -3.36
CA THR A 94 -0.52 0.15 -4.74
C THR A 94 -1.03 -0.91 -5.72
N LEU A 95 -2.20 -0.67 -6.31
CA LEU A 95 -2.88 -1.61 -7.21
C LEU A 95 -2.38 -1.57 -8.66
N VAL A 96 -1.69 -0.49 -9.01
CA VAL A 96 -1.19 -0.24 -10.37
C VAL A 96 0.31 -0.03 -10.31
N PRO A 97 1.11 -0.83 -11.05
CA PRO A 97 2.55 -0.61 -11.13
C PRO A 97 2.87 0.67 -11.89
N SER A 98 3.93 1.37 -11.48
CA SER A 98 4.36 2.64 -12.08
C SER A 98 4.60 2.56 -13.60
N SER A 99 4.98 1.39 -14.11
CA SER A 99 5.20 1.15 -15.54
C SER A 99 3.95 1.38 -16.40
N MET A 100 2.75 1.26 -15.83
CA MET A 100 1.51 1.52 -16.57
C MET A 100 1.27 3.00 -16.85
N TYR A 101 1.94 3.90 -16.14
CA TYR A 101 1.80 5.36 -16.35
C TYR A 101 2.84 5.93 -17.30
N GLN A 102 3.92 5.19 -17.58
CA GLN A 102 4.95 5.64 -18.50
C GLN A 102 4.36 5.74 -19.91
N ALA A 103 4.47 6.91 -20.52
CA ALA A 103 4.18 7.06 -21.94
C ALA A 103 5.15 6.17 -22.73
N SER A 104 4.61 5.43 -23.70
CA SER A 104 5.41 4.76 -24.72
C SER A 104 5.98 5.87 -25.62
N CYS A 105 7.17 6.36 -25.29
CA CYS A 105 7.95 7.19 -26.19
C CYS A 105 8.47 6.36 -27.37
#